data_AF-A0A2D8FPS9-F1
#
_entry.id   AF-A0A2D8FPS9-F1
#
_cell.length_a   1.000
_cell.length_b   1.000
_cell.length_c   1.000
_cell.angle_alpha   90.00
_cell.angle_beta   90.00
_cell.angle_gamma   90.00
#
_symmetry.space_group_name_H-M   'P 1'
#
loop_
_entity.id
_entity.type
_entity.pdbx_description
1 polymer ?
#
loop_
_entity_poly.entity_id
_entity_poly.type
_entity_poly.pdbx_seq_one_letter_code
_entity_poly.pdbx_strand_id
1 'polypeptide(L)'
;MHFTEESLIQAYTDLGWDMSNDDIHVEIGGTSVYEIDGAGTKWAPVKGTRKYNKDAFIVIKNRSLNPTVSSQPFGEGEFKPAHPLAEKNDN
;
A
#
# COMPACT_ATOMS: atom_id res chain seq x y z
N MET A 1 17.97 7.74 -16.30
CA MET A 1 18.22 8.93 -15.47
C MET A 1 19.19 8.56 -14.37
N HIS A 2 20.16 9.41 -14.07
CA HIS A 2 20.88 9.32 -12.80
C HIS A 2 19.99 9.87 -11.70
N PHE A 3 20.02 9.25 -10.52
CA PHE A 3 19.30 9.76 -9.37
C PHE A 3 20.03 11.00 -8.84
N THR A 4 19.44 12.17 -9.08
CA THR A 4 19.86 13.47 -8.53
C THR A 4 18.67 14.17 -7.87
N GLU A 5 18.95 15.18 -7.04
CA GLU A 5 17.90 16.02 -6.47
C GLU A 5 17.03 16.65 -7.57
N GLU A 6 17.62 17.15 -8.67
CA GLU A 6 16.84 17.72 -9.76
C GLU A 6 15.95 16.68 -10.45
N SER A 7 16.43 15.44 -10.60
CA SER A 7 15.62 14.38 -11.20
C SER A 7 14.39 14.03 -10.36
N LEU A 8 14.51 14.11 -9.02
CA LEU A 8 13.41 13.88 -8.10
C LEU A 8 12.44 15.07 -8.12
N ILE A 9 12.96 16.30 -8.15
CA ILE A 9 12.19 17.54 -8.31
C ILE A 9 11.36 17.52 -9.59
N GLN A 10 12.00 17.19 -10.71
CA GLN A 10 11.32 17.06 -11.99
C GLN A 10 10.22 16.00 -11.92
N ALA A 11 10.51 14.83 -11.35
CA ALA A 11 9.54 13.73 -11.27
C ALA A 11 8.26 14.11 -10.50
N TYR A 12 8.36 14.70 -9.31
CA TYR A 12 7.14 15.08 -8.57
C TYR A 12 6.45 16.30 -9.18
N THR A 13 7.19 17.18 -9.87
CA THR A 13 6.62 18.33 -10.60
C THR A 13 5.79 17.85 -11.80
N ASP A 14 6.31 16.91 -12.58
CA ASP A 14 5.61 16.30 -13.72
C ASP A 14 4.36 15.52 -13.29
N LEU A 15 4.40 14.92 -12.09
CA LEU A 15 3.26 14.25 -11.47
C LEU A 15 2.25 15.23 -10.83
N GLY A 16 2.57 16.53 -10.78
CA GLY A 16 1.71 17.57 -10.20
C GLY A 16 1.55 17.46 -8.69
N TRP A 17 2.52 16.89 -7.98
CA TRP A 17 2.47 16.74 -6.53
C TRP A 17 2.88 18.04 -5.84
N ASP A 18 2.14 18.43 -4.81
CA ASP A 18 2.50 19.54 -3.94
C ASP A 18 3.22 19.01 -2.70
N MET A 19 4.54 19.02 -2.73
CA MET A 19 5.37 18.52 -1.62
C MET A 19 5.14 19.24 -0.29
N SER A 20 4.53 20.44 -0.29
CA SER A 20 4.27 21.21 0.93
C SER A 20 2.94 20.85 1.59
N ASN A 21 1.96 20.41 0.79
CA ASN A 21 0.58 20.19 1.23
C ASN A 21 0.12 18.73 1.12
N ASP A 22 0.75 17.93 0.26
CA ASP A 22 0.40 16.52 0.08
C ASP A 22 1.03 15.62 1.16
N ASP A 23 0.34 14.54 1.50
CA ASP A 23 0.85 13.47 2.36
C ASP A 23 1.76 12.53 1.55
N ILE A 24 3.05 12.86 1.53
CA ILE A 24 4.08 12.10 0.81
C ILE A 24 4.77 11.12 1.75
N HIS A 25 4.67 9.83 1.40
CA HIS A 25 5.23 8.73 2.19
C HIS A 25 6.35 8.02 1.44
N VAL A 26 7.46 7.78 2.14
CA VAL A 26 8.61 7.00 1.64
C VAL A 26 8.63 5.64 2.32
N GLU A 27 8.62 4.59 1.51
CA GLU A 27 8.61 3.20 1.96
C GLU A 27 9.77 2.43 1.33
N ILE A 28 10.37 1.50 2.08
CA ILE A 28 11.42 0.60 1.57
C ILE A 28 10.83 -0.79 1.41
N GLY A 29 10.69 -1.22 0.15
CA GLY A 29 10.23 -2.55 -0.24
C GLY A 29 11.38 -3.53 -0.43
N GLY A 30 11.08 -4.83 -0.40
CA GLY A 30 12.10 -5.89 -0.51
C GLY A 30 12.90 -6.13 0.77
N THR A 31 12.36 -5.71 1.92
CA THR A 31 12.96 -5.99 3.24
C THR A 31 12.49 -7.34 3.76
N SER A 32 13.32 -8.00 4.55
CA SER A 32 12.97 -9.25 5.24
C SER A 32 12.80 -8.96 6.72
N VAL A 33 11.66 -9.35 7.30
CA VAL A 33 11.41 -9.27 8.73
C VAL A 33 11.56 -10.68 9.31
N TYR A 34 12.31 -10.80 10.40
CA TYR A 34 12.40 -12.05 11.13
C TYR A 34 11.17 -12.18 12.04
N GLU A 35 10.18 -12.99 11.64
CA GLU A 35 8.91 -13.12 12.38
C GLU A 35 8.87 -14.28 13.38
N ILE A 36 9.92 -15.10 13.41
CA ILE A 36 10.05 -16.22 14.36
C ILE A 36 10.98 -15.84 15.50
N ASP A 37 10.75 -16.44 16.67
CA ASP A 37 11.69 -16.34 17.79
C ASP A 37 12.99 -17.04 17.38
N GLY A 38 14.08 -16.26 17.33
CA GLY A 38 15.40 -16.77 16.99
C GLY A 38 15.88 -17.81 18.01
N ALA A 39 16.89 -18.60 17.65
CA ALA A 39 17.41 -19.70 18.47
C ALA A 39 18.07 -19.28 19.82
N GLY A 40 17.85 -18.05 20.30
CA GLY A 40 18.39 -17.54 21.57
C GLY A 40 19.91 -17.39 21.61
N THR A 41 20.60 -17.58 20.48
CA THR A 41 22.06 -17.45 20.40
C THR A 41 22.45 -16.02 20.09
N LYS A 42 23.68 -15.63 20.46
CA LYS A 42 24.23 -14.29 20.15
C LYS A 42 24.32 -13.95 18.65
N TRP A 43 24.16 -14.95 17.78
CA TRP A 43 24.21 -14.81 16.32
C TRP A 43 22.82 -14.88 15.67
N ALA A 44 21.79 -15.25 16.43
CA ALA A 44 20.43 -15.34 15.93
C ALA A 44 19.78 -13.94 15.95
N PRO A 45 19.12 -13.52 14.87
CA PRO A 45 18.36 -12.28 14.85
C PRO A 45 17.16 -12.37 15.80
N VAL A 46 16.87 -11.27 16.48
CA VAL A 46 15.69 -11.15 17.37
C VAL A 46 14.43 -11.03 16.50
N LYS A 47 13.32 -11.60 16.96
CA LYS A 47 12.02 -11.43 16.32
C LYS A 47 11.69 -9.94 16.16
N GLY A 48 11.22 -9.56 14.99
CA GLY A 48 10.97 -8.16 14.59
C GLY A 48 12.19 -7.44 14.01
N THR A 49 13.38 -8.05 13.99
CA THR A 49 14.53 -7.45 13.29
C THR A 49 14.21 -7.32 11.80
N ARG A 50 14.34 -6.12 11.25
CA ARG A 50 14.19 -5.85 9.82
C ARG A 50 15.56 -5.80 9.15
N LYS A 51 15.76 -6.64 8.15
CA LYS A 51 16.94 -6.63 7.29
C LYS A 51 16.64 -5.83 6.03
N TYR A 52 17.36 -4.74 5.84
CA TYR A 52 17.37 -3.97 4.59
C TYR A 52 18.43 -4.57 3.65
N ASN A 53 17.97 -5.13 2.54
CA ASN A 53 18.87 -5.70 1.54
C ASN A 53 19.43 -4.59 0.64
N LYS A 54 20.60 -4.82 0.04
CA LYS A 54 21.25 -3.82 -0.84
C LYS A 54 20.52 -3.63 -2.17
N ASP A 55 19.73 -4.62 -2.56
CA ASP A 55 18.86 -4.67 -3.74
C ASP A 55 17.40 -4.31 -3.41
N ALA A 56 17.14 -3.77 -2.21
CA ALA A 56 15.84 -3.21 -1.86
C ALA A 56 15.48 -2.02 -2.77
N PHE A 57 14.19 -1.74 -2.89
CA PHE A 57 13.69 -0.62 -3.67
C PHE A 57 12.96 0.39 -2.77
N ILE A 58 13.04 1.66 -3.15
CA ILE A 58 12.35 2.75 -2.47
C ILE A 58 11.09 3.08 -3.27
N VAL A 59 9.97 3.18 -2.58
CA VAL A 59 8.69 3.61 -3.15
C VAL A 59 8.31 4.94 -2.51
N ILE A 60 8.08 5.96 -3.34
CA ILE A 60 7.55 7.25 -2.91
C ILE A 60 6.09 7.30 -3.35
N LYS A 61 5.17 7.53 -2.42
CA LYS A 61 3.73 7.53 -2.66
C LYS A 61 3.13 8.86 -2.23
N ASN A 62 2.24 9.41 -3.05
CA ASN A 62 1.35 10.50 -2.65
C ASN A 62 0.02 9.90 -2.20
N ARG A 63 -0.27 9.97 -0.90
CA ARG A 63 -1.49 9.41 -0.31
C ARG A 63 -2.69 10.35 -0.46
N SER A 64 -2.45 11.66 -0.61
CA SER A 64 -3.51 12.64 -0.86
C SER A 64 -4.21 12.42 -2.20
N LEU A 65 -3.47 11.97 -3.22
CA LEU A 65 -4.00 11.74 -4.57
C LEU A 65 -4.58 10.33 -4.78
N ASN A 66 -4.72 9.53 -3.72
CA ASN A 66 -5.32 8.19 -3.79
C ASN A 66 -6.61 8.11 -2.94
N PRO A 67 -7.69 8.82 -3.33
CA PRO A 67 -8.96 8.73 -2.61
C PRO A 67 -9.52 7.32 -2.80
N THR A 68 -9.36 6.49 -1.78
CA THR A 68 -9.97 5.18 -1.75
C THR A 68 -11.44 5.38 -1.37
N VAL A 69 -12.31 5.57 -2.37
CA VAL A 69 -13.74 5.73 -2.13
C VAL A 69 -14.33 4.34 -1.96
N SER A 70 -14.80 4.02 -0.74
CA SER A 70 -15.56 2.80 -0.51
C SER A 70 -16.86 2.83 -1.32
N SER A 71 -17.25 1.68 -1.88
CA SER A 71 -18.58 1.53 -2.48
C SER A 71 -19.65 1.86 -1.44
N GLN A 72 -20.65 2.63 -1.85
CA GLN A 72 -21.86 2.80 -1.06
C GLN A 72 -22.79 1.61 -1.28
N PRO A 73 -23.54 1.16 -0.25
CA PRO A 73 -24.63 0.22 -0.48
C PRO A 73 -25.65 0.84 -1.43
N PHE A 74 -26.39 -0.01 -2.16
CA PHE A 74 -27.53 0.45 -2.95
C PHE A 74 -28.55 1.16 -2.05
N GLY A 75 -29.22 2.19 -2.56
CA GLY A 75 -30.34 2.83 -1.86
C GLY A 75 -31.46 1.82 -1.60
N GLU A 76 -32.28 2.09 -0.58
CA GLU A 76 -33.43 1.24 -0.26
C GLU A 76 -34.34 1.09 -1.50
N GLY A 77 -34.51 -0.15 -1.99
CA GLY A 77 -35.31 -0.47 -3.17
C GLY A 77 -34.61 -0.36 -4.54
N GLU A 78 -33.33 0.05 -4.60
CA GLU A 78 -32.59 0.15 -5.87
C GLU A 78 -31.87 -1.15 -6.28
N PHE A 79 -31.87 -2.15 -5.39
CA PHE A 79 -31.27 -3.44 -5.66
C PHE A 79 -32.05 -4.18 -6.76
N LYS A 80 -31.49 -4.19 -7.98
CA LYS A 80 -32.03 -4.90 -9.15
C LYS A 80 -31.15 -6.11 -9.45
N PRO A 81 -31.37 -7.26 -8.78
CA PRO A 81 -30.59 -8.45 -9.05
C PRO A 81 -30.87 -8.93 -10.48
N ALA A 82 -29.80 -9.24 -11.23
CA ALA A 82 -29.91 -9.75 -12.60
C ALA A 82 -30.59 -11.13 -12.66
N HIS A 83 -30.57 -11.86 -11.56
CA HIS A 83 -31.32 -13.09 -11.38
C HIS A 83 -32.48 -12.85 -10.40
N PRO A 84 -33.72 -13.24 -10.75
CA PRO A 84 -34.81 -13.19 -9.79
C PRO A 84 -34.43 -14.05 -8.57
N LEU A 85 -34.75 -13.56 -7.37
CA LEU A 85 -34.67 -14.35 -6.15
C LEU A 85 -35.59 -15.55 -6.34
N ALA A 86 -35.02 -16.74 -6.55
CA ALA A 86 -35.81 -17.95 -6.56
C ALA A 86 -36.34 -18.16 -5.13
N GLU A 87 -37.66 -18.18 -4.97
CA GLU A 87 -38.25 -18.67 -3.73
C GLU A 87 -37.82 -20.11 -3.56
N LYS A 88 -37.01 -20.37 -2.53
CA LYS A 88 -36.63 -21.71 -2.16
C LYS A 88 -37.86 -22.36 -1.56
N ASN A 89 -38.56 -23.18 -2.35
CA ASN A 89 -39.62 -24.04 -1.85
C ASN A 89 -38.97 -25.11 -0.97
N ASP A 90 -38.93 -24.85 0.34
CA ASP A 90 -38.57 -25.84 1.35
C ASP A 90 -39.77 -26.80 1.50
N ASN A 91 -39.76 -27.87 0.69
CA ASN A 91 -40.58 -29.07 0.88
C ASN A 91 -39.90 -30.03 1.84
#